data_AF-A0AAV7RPV3-F1
#
_entry.id   AF-A0AAV7RPV3-F1
#
_cell.length_a   1.000
_cell.length_b   1.000
_cell.length_c   1.000
_cell.angle_alpha   90.00
_cell.angle_beta   90.00
_cell.angle_gamma   90.00
#
_symmetry.space_group_name_H-M   'P 1'
#
loop_
_entity.id
_entity.type
_entity.pdbx_description
1 polymer ?
#
loop_
_entity_poly.entity_id
_entity_poly.type
_entity_poly.pdbx_seq_one_letter_code
_entity_poly.pdbx_strand_id
1 'polypeptide(L)'
;MGRHKRTDASQGNTVEQYTTPLVLPQHAARLERVFWAGTVLSEDGVGRFLQQMRLPKLDPESRDALELPITVEEVGEAVTAMAKSKSPGSDGFPVELYQAFSSTLRKRLL
;
A
#
# COMPACT_ATOMS: atom_id res chain seq x y z
N MET A 1 -44.64 -4.30 32.02
CA MET A 1 -43.89 -4.03 30.78
C MET A 1 -42.60 -3.28 31.10
N GLY A 2 -41.47 -3.98 31.24
CA GLY A 2 -40.16 -3.36 31.46
C GLY A 2 -39.38 -3.25 30.15
N ARG A 3 -39.31 -2.04 29.58
CA ARG A 3 -38.41 -1.76 28.43
C ARG A 3 -37.04 -1.42 28.97
N HIS A 4 -36.13 -2.39 29.02
CA HIS A 4 -34.72 -2.11 29.18
C HIS A 4 -34.16 -1.65 27.83
N LYS A 5 -33.85 -0.36 27.72
CA LYS A 5 -33.01 0.18 26.64
C LYS A 5 -31.57 -0.26 26.92
N ARG A 6 -30.99 -1.07 26.04
CA ARG A 6 -29.54 -1.25 26.00
C ARG A 6 -28.95 0.00 25.35
N THR A 7 -28.31 0.82 26.17
CA THR A 7 -27.29 1.77 25.71
C THR A 7 -25.98 0.99 25.70
N ASP A 8 -25.43 0.73 24.51
CA ASP A 8 -24.01 0.43 24.39
C ASP A 8 -23.35 1.63 23.70
N ALA A 9 -22.38 2.19 24.40
CA ALA A 9 -21.56 3.29 23.99
C ALA A 9 -20.13 2.76 23.87
N SER A 10 -19.44 3.25 22.84
CA SER A 10 -18.03 3.00 22.51
C SER A 10 -17.78 1.64 21.84
N GLN A 11 -17.11 1.55 20.70
CA GLN A 11 -15.89 2.28 20.37
C GLN A 11 -15.85 2.65 18.88
N GLY A 12 -15.27 3.82 18.64
CA GLY A 12 -15.12 4.43 17.33
C GLY A 12 -14.34 3.55 16.38
N ASN A 13 -14.92 3.33 15.20
CA ASN A 13 -14.21 2.85 14.05
C ASN A 13 -13.32 4.01 13.55
N THR A 14 -12.10 4.10 14.06
CA THR A 14 -11.06 4.94 13.46
C THR A 14 -10.77 4.32 12.10
N VAL A 15 -11.40 4.88 11.07
CA VAL A 15 -10.97 4.69 9.69
C VAL A 15 -9.54 5.23 9.66
N GLU A 16 -8.55 4.33 9.67
CA GLU A 16 -7.18 4.67 9.31
C GLU A 16 -7.26 5.32 7.94
N GLN A 17 -7.18 6.65 7.93
CA GLN A 17 -7.10 7.43 6.72
C GLN A 17 -5.79 7.04 6.06
N TYR A 18 -5.87 6.29 4.96
CA TYR A 18 -4.75 6.09 4.05
C TYR A 18 -4.37 7.47 3.52
N THR A 19 -3.48 8.14 4.24
CA THR A 19 -2.86 9.38 3.79
C THR A 19 -2.14 9.03 2.49
N THR A 20 -2.60 9.61 1.40
CA THR A 20 -1.93 9.50 0.10
C THR A 20 -0.72 10.42 0.19
N PRO A 21 0.53 9.91 0.37
CA PRO A 21 1.66 10.81 0.35
C PRO A 21 1.95 11.08 -1.13
N LEU A 22 1.95 12.35 -1.50
CA LEU A 22 2.59 12.87 -2.71
C LEU A 22 1.80 12.81 -4.04
N VAL A 23 0.54 13.26 -4.07
CA VAL A 23 -0.04 13.83 -5.30
C VAL A 23 -0.08 15.34 -5.15
N LEU A 24 0.65 16.08 -6.01
CA LEU A 24 0.60 17.54 -6.03
C LEU A 24 -0.88 17.99 -6.14
N PRO A 25 -1.36 18.94 -5.30
CA PRO A 25 -2.80 19.27 -5.17
C PRO A 25 -3.52 19.55 -6.49
N GLN A 26 -2.79 20.10 -7.46
CA GLN A 26 -3.24 20.43 -8.80
C GLN A 26 -3.73 19.23 -9.65
N HIS A 27 -3.33 17.99 -9.36
CA HIS A 27 -3.70 16.80 -10.16
C HIS A 27 -4.60 15.79 -9.44
N ALA A 28 -4.82 15.94 -8.12
CA ALA A 28 -5.60 15.01 -7.31
C ALA A 28 -7.05 14.90 -7.78
N ALA A 29 -7.72 16.03 -8.04
CA ALA A 29 -9.13 16.07 -8.44
C ALA A 29 -9.40 15.35 -9.78
N ARG A 30 -8.44 15.36 -10.71
CA ARG A 30 -8.59 14.69 -12.02
C ARG A 30 -8.40 13.18 -11.91
N LEU A 31 -7.47 12.74 -11.06
CA LEU A 31 -7.24 11.33 -10.76
C LEU A 31 -8.44 10.71 -10.03
N GLU A 32 -8.98 11.40 -9.03
CA GLU A 32 -10.19 10.98 -8.31
C GLU A 32 -11.40 10.86 -9.24
N ARG A 33 -11.57 11.80 -10.17
CA ARG A 33 -12.66 11.74 -11.15
C ARG A 33 -12.55 10.53 -12.06
N VAL A 34 -11.36 10.20 -12.57
CA VAL A 34 -11.19 9.01 -13.42
C VAL A 34 -11.42 7.73 -12.62
N PHE A 35 -10.89 7.67 -11.39
CA PHE A 35 -11.00 6.51 -10.51
C PHE A 35 -12.44 6.24 -10.09
N TRP A 36 -13.20 7.25 -9.66
CA TRP A 36 -14.59 7.10 -9.22
C TRP A 36 -15.61 7.08 -10.36
N ALA A 37 -15.32 7.69 -11.52
CA ALA A 37 -16.24 7.66 -12.67
C ALA A 37 -16.16 6.36 -13.49
N GLY A 38 -15.35 5.38 -13.08
CA GLY A 38 -15.24 4.09 -13.78
C GLY A 38 -14.82 4.23 -15.25
N THR A 39 -14.14 5.33 -15.60
CA THR A 39 -13.80 5.63 -17.00
C THR A 39 -12.60 4.81 -17.40
N VAL A 40 -12.82 3.77 -18.21
CA VAL A 40 -11.74 3.01 -18.83
C VAL A 40 -11.11 3.89 -19.91
N LEU A 41 -9.90 4.37 -19.66
CA LEU A 41 -9.09 5.02 -20.67
C LEU A 41 -8.54 3.94 -21.61
N SER A 42 -8.54 4.20 -22.93
CA SER A 42 -7.76 3.38 -23.86
C SER A 42 -6.26 3.46 -23.52
N GLU A 43 -5.46 2.51 -23.99
CA GLU A 43 -4.00 2.54 -23.81
C GLU A 43 -3.39 3.89 -24.26
N ASP A 44 -3.84 4.41 -25.40
CA ASP A 44 -3.47 5.74 -25.89
C ASP A 44 -3.90 6.88 -24.95
N GLY A 45 -5.07 6.74 -24.33
CA GLY A 45 -5.59 7.69 -23.35
C GLY A 45 -4.76 7.73 -22.07
N VAL A 46 -4.29 6.57 -21.61
CA VAL A 46 -3.38 6.46 -20.45
C VAL A 46 -2.04 7.12 -20.79
N GLY A 47 -1.46 6.82 -21.96
CA GLY A 47 -0.19 7.40 -22.39
C GLY A 47 -0.22 8.93 -22.45
N ARG A 48 -1.24 9.51 -23.09
CA ARG A 48 -1.43 10.97 -23.16
C ARG A 48 -1.62 11.60 -21.78
N PHE A 49 -2.37 10.94 -20.90
CA PHE A 49 -2.57 11.42 -19.54
C PHE A 49 -1.25 11.48 -18.76
N LEU A 50 -0.45 10.41 -18.80
CA LEU A 50 0.83 10.36 -18.09
C LEU A 50 1.84 11.37 -18.64
N GLN A 51 1.86 11.63 -19.96
CA GLN A 51 2.72 12.66 -20.56
C GLN A 51 2.37 14.09 -20.12
N GLN A 52 1.09 14.37 -19.82
CA GLN A 52 0.66 15.66 -19.29
C GLN A 52 1.06 15.85 -17.83
N MET A 53 1.35 14.76 -17.11
CA MET A 53 1.75 14.79 -15.71
C MET A 53 3.27 15.02 -15.60
N ARG A 54 3.66 16.04 -14.83
CA ARG A 54 5.06 16.20 -14.39
C ARG A 54 5.34 15.21 -13.26
N LEU A 55 5.61 13.95 -13.61
CA LEU A 55 5.94 12.92 -12.63
C LEU A 55 7.37 13.15 -12.10
N PRO A 56 7.58 13.06 -10.78
CA PRO A 56 8.93 13.10 -10.23
C PRO A 56 9.75 11.94 -10.81
N LYS A 57 11.00 12.23 -11.18
CA LYS A 57 11.97 11.22 -11.58
C LYS A 57 12.87 10.93 -10.40
N LEU A 58 13.23 9.65 -10.24
CA LEU A 58 14.30 9.29 -9.31
C LEU A 58 15.59 9.95 -9.74
N ASP A 59 16.38 10.37 -8.77
CA ASP A 59 17.76 10.75 -9.01
C ASP A 59 18.59 9.49 -9.37
N PRO A 60 19.76 9.67 -10.01
CA PRO A 60 20.57 8.54 -10.44
C PRO A 60 21.00 7.61 -9.30
N GLU A 61 21.30 8.14 -8.12
CA GLU A 61 21.76 7.34 -6.98
C GLU A 61 20.64 6.44 -6.45
N SER A 62 19.45 7.00 -6.22
CA SER A 62 18.28 6.21 -5.82
C SER A 62 17.89 5.17 -6.87
N ARG A 63 18.04 5.50 -8.16
CA ARG A 63 17.80 4.55 -9.24
C ARG A 63 18.80 3.39 -9.19
N ASP A 64 20.09 3.70 -9.08
CA ASP A 64 21.14 2.68 -9.08
C ASP A 64 21.05 1.79 -7.83
N ALA A 65 20.65 2.36 -6.69
CA ALA A 65 20.38 1.60 -5.47
C ALA A 65 19.27 0.55 -5.63
N LEU A 66 18.22 0.83 -6.42
CA LEU A 66 17.14 -0.12 -6.70
C LEU A 66 17.55 -1.27 -7.63
N GLU A 67 18.65 -1.12 -8.37
CA GLU A 67 19.21 -2.15 -9.25
C GLU A 67 20.22 -3.06 -8.51
N LEU A 68 20.55 -2.74 -7.25
CA LEU A 68 21.41 -3.59 -6.44
C LEU A 68 20.70 -4.91 -6.06
N PRO A 69 21.45 -6.02 -5.89
CA PRO A 69 20.88 -7.25 -5.38
C PRO A 69 20.25 -7.06 -4.00
N ILE A 70 19.08 -7.65 -3.79
CA ILE A 70 18.39 -7.64 -2.50
C ILE A 70 19.25 -8.38 -1.46
N THR A 71 19.38 -7.77 -0.28
CA THR A 71 20.18 -8.29 0.84
C THR A 71 19.34 -9.09 1.84
N VAL A 72 20.01 -9.93 2.63
CA VAL A 72 19.38 -10.75 3.69
C VAL A 72 18.73 -9.86 4.75
N GLU A 73 19.39 -8.73 5.02
CA GLU A 73 18.98 -7.71 5.98
C GLU A 73 17.68 -7.04 5.52
N GLU A 74 17.60 -6.61 4.27
CA GLU A 74 16.40 -6.00 3.68
C GLU A 74 15.20 -6.94 3.73
N VAL A 75 15.38 -8.23 3.40
CA VAL A 75 14.32 -9.25 3.53
C VAL A 75 13.86 -9.34 4.99
N GLY A 76 14.80 -9.31 5.93
CA GLY A 76 14.52 -9.38 7.36
C GLY A 76 13.74 -8.17 7.89
N GLU A 77 14.12 -6.98 7.46
CA GLU A 77 13.46 -5.72 7.79
C GLU A 77 12.07 -5.66 7.19
N ALA A 78 11.92 -6.03 5.91
CA ALA A 78 10.63 -6.07 5.22
C ALA A 78 9.62 -6.96 5.96
N VAL A 79 10.02 -8.18 6.33
CA VAL A 79 9.17 -9.13 7.07
C VAL A 79 8.77 -8.57 8.45
N THR A 80 9.66 -7.83 9.10
CA THR A 80 9.43 -7.25 10.43
C THR A 80 8.50 -6.03 10.35
N ALA A 81 8.62 -5.23 9.30
CA ALA A 81 7.83 -4.03 9.06
C ALA A 81 6.39 -4.31 8.58
N MET A 82 6.06 -5.57 8.24
CA MET A 82 4.72 -5.94 7.81
C MET A 82 3.66 -5.62 8.88
N ALA A 83 2.55 -5.03 8.43
CA ALA A 83 1.44 -4.65 9.32
C ALA A 83 0.74 -5.88 9.92
N LYS A 84 0.49 -5.82 11.22
CA LYS A 84 -0.21 -6.88 11.97
C LYS A 84 -1.73 -6.75 11.87
N SER A 85 -2.42 -7.88 12.07
CA SER A 85 -3.88 -7.94 12.12
C SER A 85 -4.59 -7.53 10.81
N LYS A 86 -3.88 -7.53 9.68
CA LYS A 86 -4.48 -7.40 8.34
C LYS A 86 -4.88 -8.78 7.83
N SER A 87 -5.88 -8.83 6.96
CA SER A 87 -6.27 -10.07 6.29
C SER A 87 -5.12 -10.64 5.45
N PRO A 88 -5.01 -11.97 5.32
CA PRO A 88 -4.01 -12.61 4.46
C PRO A 88 -4.08 -12.09 3.02
N GLY A 89 -2.93 -12.09 2.33
CA GLY A 89 -2.84 -11.72 0.93
C GLY A 89 -3.46 -12.76 0.00
N SER A 90 -3.21 -12.62 -1.31
CA SER A 90 -3.60 -13.63 -2.29
C SER A 90 -2.91 -14.99 -2.08
N ASP A 91 -1.83 -15.01 -1.29
CA ASP A 91 -1.10 -16.19 -0.85
C ASP A 91 -1.82 -16.98 0.26
N GLY A 92 -2.81 -16.38 0.93
CA GLY A 92 -3.54 -16.98 2.05
C GLY A 92 -2.75 -17.09 3.36
N PHE A 93 -1.52 -16.58 3.44
CA PHE A 93 -0.71 -16.67 4.66
C PHE A 93 -0.80 -15.39 5.50
N PRO A 94 -0.97 -15.52 6.83
CA PRO A 94 -0.99 -14.37 7.71
C PRO A 94 0.44 -13.89 8.02
N VAL A 95 0.57 -12.64 8.46
CA VAL A 95 1.88 -12.02 8.75
C VAL A 95 2.68 -12.77 9.82
N GLU A 96 2.00 -13.41 10.77
CA GLU A 96 2.60 -14.20 11.83
C GLU A 96 3.41 -15.37 11.28
N LEU A 97 3.02 -15.93 10.14
CA LEU A 97 3.78 -16.98 9.46
C LEU A 97 5.10 -16.41 8.92
N TYR A 98 5.04 -15.28 8.21
CA TYR A 98 6.25 -14.62 7.69
C TYR A 98 7.22 -14.27 8.81
N GLN A 99 6.72 -13.75 9.93
CA GLN A 99 7.54 -13.41 11.09
C GLN A 99 8.12 -14.66 11.78
N ALA A 100 7.32 -15.71 11.98
CA ALA A 100 7.77 -16.96 12.60
C ALA A 100 8.89 -17.66 11.80
N PHE A 101 8.82 -17.60 10.47
CA PHE A 101 9.81 -18.20 9.58
C PHE A 101 10.83 -17.20 9.02
N SER A 102 10.94 -15.99 9.59
CA SER A 102 11.80 -14.91 9.07
C SER A 102 13.24 -15.38 8.83
N SER A 103 13.82 -16.15 9.76
CA SER A 103 15.18 -16.69 9.63
C SER A 103 15.36 -17.65 8.44
N THR A 104 14.34 -18.45 8.15
CA THR A 104 14.31 -19.36 7.00
C THR A 104 14.11 -18.58 5.70
N LEU A 105 13.16 -17.63 5.69
CA LEU A 105 12.84 -16.81 4.52
C LEU A 105 14.02 -15.97 4.06
N ARG A 106 14.72 -15.32 5.00
CA ARG A 106 15.94 -14.54 4.77
C ARG A 106 17.02 -15.29 3.97
N LYS A 107 17.11 -16.62 4.15
CA LYS A 107 18.12 -17.46 3.48
C LYS A 107 17.62 -18.14 2.21
N ARG A 108 16.30 -18.18 1.99
CA ARG A 108 15.67 -18.97 0.92
C ARG A 108 15.09 -18.12 -0.20
N LEU A 109 14.83 -16.85 0.07
CA LEU A 109 14.28 -15.89 -0.90
C LEU A 109 15.36 -15.19 -1.74
N LEU A 110 16.64 -15.45 -1.47
CA LEU A 110 17.80 -14.87 -2.14
C LEU A 110 18.62 -15.95 -2.83
#